data_AF-A0A9W4DTT0-F1
#
_entry.id   AF-A0A9W4DTT0-F1
#
_cell.length_a   1.000
_cell.length_b   1.000
_cell.length_c   1.000
_cell.angle_alpha   90.00
_cell.angle_beta   90.00
_cell.angle_gamma   90.00
#
_symmetry.space_group_name_H-M   'P 1'
#
loop_
_entity.id
_entity.type
_entity.pdbx_description
1 polymer ?
#
loop_
_entity_poly.entity_id
_entity_poly.type
_entity_poly.pdbx_seq_one_letter_code
_entity_poly.pdbx_strand_id
1 'polypeptide(L)'
;MPEPFPNATQATRLAIEFLTPYVAADSNGKWEEAASYIAERLTGPDALEPIHVIRGQLYLNELLLLSLAKANSAEDLRAWAGEWLRTHSPRLPE
;
A
#
# COMPACT_ATOMS: atom_id res chain seq x y z
N MET A 1 -2.14 -24.52 -14.87
CA MET A 1 -1.72 -23.23 -15.46
C MET A 1 -1.35 -22.32 -14.30
N PRO A 2 -0.18 -21.66 -14.27
CA PRO A 2 0.07 -20.65 -13.24
C PRO A 2 -0.91 -19.51 -13.49
N GLU A 3 -1.66 -19.11 -12.46
CA GLU A 3 -2.60 -18.00 -12.55
C GLU A 3 -1.90 -16.72 -13.03
N PRO A 4 -2.56 -15.87 -13.82
CA PRO A 4 -1.95 -14.64 -14.30
C PRO A 4 -1.66 -13.74 -13.10
N PHE A 5 -0.37 -13.49 -12.88
CA PHE A 5 0.08 -12.47 -11.94
C PHE A 5 -0.71 -11.18 -12.18
N PRO A 6 -1.32 -10.57 -11.14
CA PRO A 6 -2.06 -9.33 -11.30
C PRO A 6 -1.12 -8.27 -11.86
N ASN A 7 -1.53 -7.63 -12.95
CA ASN A 7 -0.76 -6.54 -13.54
C ASN A 7 -0.83 -5.29 -12.64
N ALA A 8 0.10 -4.34 -12.85
CA ALA A 8 0.21 -3.14 -12.02
C ALA A 8 -1.12 -2.36 -11.88
N THR A 9 -1.96 -2.38 -12.91
CA THR A 9 -3.28 -1.74 -12.92
C THR A 9 -4.25 -2.40 -11.92
N GLN A 10 -4.24 -3.72 -11.79
CA GLN A 10 -5.07 -4.43 -10.82
C GLN A 10 -4.62 -4.12 -9.38
N ALA A 11 -3.30 -4.13 -9.12
CA ALA A 11 -2.75 -3.77 -7.82
C ALA A 11 -3.08 -2.31 -7.43
N THR A 12 -2.99 -1.38 -8.39
CA THR A 12 -3.32 0.03 -8.21
C THR A 12 -4.81 0.23 -7.88
N ARG A 13 -5.70 -0.45 -8.61
CA ARG A 13 -7.15 -0.38 -8.34
C ARG A 13 -7.50 -0.88 -6.94
N LEU A 14 -6.88 -1.98 -6.52
CA LEU A 14 -7.03 -2.54 -5.17
C LEU A 14 -6.55 -1.57 -4.08
N ALA A 15 -5.38 -0.97 -4.28
CA ALA A 15 -4.84 0.03 -3.38
C ALA A 15 -5.78 1.25 -3.22
N ILE A 16 -6.38 1.72 -4.33
CA ILE A 16 -7.38 2.79 -4.31
C ILE A 16 -8.65 2.36 -3.58
N GLU A 17 -9.17 1.14 -3.83
CA GLU A 17 -10.37 0.62 -3.17
C GLU A 17 -10.21 0.56 -1.64
N PHE A 18 -9.03 0.21 -1.14
CA PHE A 18 -8.74 0.18 0.28
C PHE A 18 -8.54 1.57 0.92
N LEU A 19 -7.90 2.51 0.22
CA LEU A 19 -7.63 3.84 0.76
C LEU A 19 -8.81 4.80 0.67
N THR A 20 -9.64 4.68 -0.37
CA THR A 20 -10.77 5.58 -0.60
C THR A 20 -11.69 5.73 0.60
N PRO A 21 -12.18 4.65 1.25
CA PRO A 21 -13.07 4.78 2.40
C PRO A 21 -12.39 5.45 3.60
N TYR A 22 -11.10 5.19 3.82
CA TYR A 22 -10.34 5.77 4.93
C TYR A 22 -10.06 7.27 4.71
N VAL A 23 -9.69 7.67 3.49
CA VAL A 23 -9.44 9.08 3.13
C VAL A 23 -10.73 9.89 3.08
N ALA A 24 -11.83 9.28 2.63
CA ALA A 24 -13.14 9.93 2.58
C ALA A 24 -13.82 10.06 3.95
N ALA A 25 -13.26 9.46 4.99
CA ALA A 25 -13.85 9.45 6.30
C ALA A 25 -13.51 10.75 7.07
N ASP A 26 -14.55 11.51 7.44
CA ASP A 26 -14.44 12.85 8.06
C ASP A 26 -14.48 12.84 9.60
N SER A 27 -14.65 11.66 10.20
CA SER A 27 -14.89 11.49 11.63
C SER A 27 -14.46 10.11 12.10
N ASN A 28 -14.12 9.99 13.39
CA ASN A 28 -13.62 8.74 13.99
C ASN A 28 -14.57 7.54 13.79
N GLY A 29 -15.89 7.75 13.82
CA GLY A 29 -16.86 6.68 13.57
C GLY A 29 -16.77 6.13 12.13
N LYS A 30 -16.58 7.00 11.14
CA LYS A 30 -16.36 6.57 9.75
C LYS A 30 -14.99 5.93 9.54
N TRP A 31 -14.00 6.25 10.38
CA TRP A 31 -12.68 5.61 10.35
C TRP A 31 -12.78 4.16 10.84
N GLU A 32 -13.59 3.92 11.87
CA GLU A 32 -13.88 2.56 12.36
C GLU A 32 -14.64 1.73 11.31
N GLU A 33 -15.65 2.30 10.66
CA GLU A 33 -16.37 1.64 9.56
C GLU A 33 -15.44 1.30 8.38
N ALA A 34 -14.57 2.23 7.99
CA ALA A 34 -13.57 2.00 6.96
C ALA A 34 -12.59 0.88 7.36
N ALA A 35 -12.13 0.86 8.62
CA ALA A 35 -11.24 -0.18 9.12
C ALA A 35 -11.92 -1.56 9.15
N SER A 36 -13.19 -1.65 9.55
CA SER A 36 -13.97 -2.88 9.51
C SER A 36 -14.16 -3.40 8.09
N TYR A 37 -14.49 -2.52 7.14
CA TYR A 37 -14.61 -2.89 5.73
C TYR A 37 -13.29 -3.44 5.16
N ILE A 38 -12.17 -2.78 5.46
CA ILE A 38 -10.84 -3.24 5.04
C ILE A 38 -10.55 -4.62 5.65
N ALA A 39 -10.80 -4.81 6.95
CA ALA A 39 -10.57 -6.09 7.63
C ALA A 39 -11.40 -7.23 7.01
N GLU A 40 -12.68 -7.00 6.72
CA GLU A 40 -13.55 -8.00 6.09
C GLU A 40 -13.05 -8.44 4.71
N ARG A 41 -12.54 -7.51 3.90
CA ARG A 41 -11.95 -7.85 2.58
C ARG A 41 -10.61 -8.59 2.68
N LEU A 42 -9.93 -8.51 3.82
CA LEU A 42 -8.66 -9.19 4.08
C LEU A 42 -8.82 -10.57 4.72
N THR A 43 -9.83 -10.76 5.57
CA THR A 43 -9.97 -11.99 6.38
C THR A 43 -11.37 -12.59 6.38
N GLY A 44 -12.31 -12.03 5.61
CA GLY A 44 -13.69 -12.47 5.53
C GLY A 44 -13.91 -13.71 4.64
N PRO A 45 -15.17 -14.14 4.48
CA PRO A 45 -15.52 -15.32 3.70
C PRO A 45 -15.14 -15.21 2.21
N ASP A 46 -15.06 -13.98 1.69
CA ASP A 46 -14.60 -13.66 0.33
C ASP A 46 -13.24 -12.94 0.34
N ALA A 47 -12.34 -13.36 1.24
CA ALA A 47 -11.02 -12.76 1.37
C ALA A 47 -10.24 -12.81 0.05
N LEU A 48 -9.53 -11.72 -0.24
CA LEU A 48 -8.64 -11.65 -1.40
C LEU A 48 -7.45 -12.60 -1.23
N GLU A 49 -6.96 -13.11 -2.36
CA GLU A 49 -5.70 -13.86 -2.37
C GLU A 49 -4.58 -13.02 -1.73
N PRO A 50 -3.81 -13.58 -0.78
CA PRO A 50 -2.80 -12.83 -0.02
C PRO A 50 -1.80 -12.07 -0.90
N ILE A 51 -1.48 -12.61 -2.07
CA ILE A 51 -0.55 -11.98 -3.02
C ILE A 51 -1.08 -10.65 -3.58
N HIS A 52 -2.40 -10.51 -3.76
CA HIS A 52 -3.01 -9.27 -4.24
C HIS A 52 -2.94 -8.18 -3.18
N VAL A 53 -3.20 -8.54 -1.93
CA VAL A 53 -3.10 -7.65 -0.77
C VAL A 53 -1.67 -7.16 -0.58
N ILE A 54 -0.71 -8.08 -0.57
CA ILE A 54 0.71 -7.76 -0.40
C ILE A 54 1.17 -6.79 -1.50
N ARG A 55 0.80 -7.04 -2.76
CA ARG A 55 1.15 -6.14 -3.88
C ARG A 55 0.51 -4.77 -3.75
N GLY A 56 -0.77 -4.70 -3.36
CA GLY A 56 -1.46 -3.43 -3.12
C GLY A 56 -0.76 -2.61 -2.03
N GLN A 57 -0.41 -3.25 -0.91
CA GLN A 57 0.31 -2.60 0.19
C GLN A 57 1.72 -2.14 -0.20
N LEU A 58 2.46 -2.94 -0.96
CA LEU A 58 3.78 -2.54 -1.46
C LEU A 58 3.69 -1.31 -2.38
N TYR A 59 2.68 -1.24 -3.24
CA TYR A 59 2.47 -0.09 -4.12
C TYR A 59 2.12 1.18 -3.34
N LEU A 60 1.27 1.07 -2.32
CA LEU A 60 0.96 2.20 -1.43
C LEU A 60 2.19 2.70 -0.68
N ASN A 61 3.00 1.78 -0.17
CA ASN A 61 4.25 2.13 0.48
C ASN A 61 5.24 2.80 -0.49
N GLU A 62 5.32 2.35 -1.75
CA GLU A 62 6.13 3.02 -2.78
C GLU A 62 5.66 4.47 -3.00
N LEU A 63 4.36 4.71 -3.14
CA LEU A 63 3.82 6.08 -3.31
C LEU A 63 4.14 6.99 -2.11
N LEU A 64 4.02 6.47 -0.89
CA LEU A 64 4.36 7.20 0.34
C LEU A 64 5.86 7.53 0.39
N LEU A 65 6.73 6.56 0.08
CA LEU A 65 8.19 6.76 0.05
C LEU A 65 8.60 7.80 -0.99
N LEU A 66 8.03 7.76 -2.20
CA LEU A 66 8.32 8.74 -3.24
C LEU A 66 7.81 10.14 -2.86
N SER A 67 6.66 10.22 -2.20
CA SER A 67 6.12 11.48 -1.67
C SER A 67 7.02 12.06 -0.58
N LEU A 68 7.55 11.21 0.31
CA LEU A 68 8.52 11.60 1.33
C LEU A 68 9.84 12.08 0.70
N ALA A 69 10.34 11.39 -0.32
CA ALA A 69 11.53 11.81 -1.07
C ALA A 69 11.34 13.20 -1.69
N LYS A 70 10.17 13.43 -2.31
CA LYS A 70 9.80 14.73 -2.88
C LYS A 70 9.71 15.83 -1.82
N ALA A 71 9.14 15.54 -0.64
CA ALA A 71 9.07 16.49 0.47
C ALA A 71 10.46 16.86 1.02
N ASN A 72 11.47 16.02 0.80
CA ASN A 72 12.87 16.27 1.14
C ASN A 72 13.68 16.82 -0.05
N SER A 73 13.01 17.29 -1.11
CA SER A 73 13.64 17.86 -2.30
C SER A 73 14.66 16.94 -2.98
N ALA A 74 14.45 15.61 -2.89
CA ALA A 74 15.31 14.65 -3.57
C ALA A 74 15.19 14.78 -5.09
N GLU A 75 16.32 14.81 -5.79
CA GLU A 75 16.37 14.84 -7.25
C GLU A 75 16.12 13.45 -7.85
N ASP A 76 16.68 12.40 -7.24
CA ASP A 76 16.36 11.00 -7.54
C ASP A 76 15.52 10.39 -6.41
N LEU A 77 14.21 10.36 -6.64
CA LEU A 77 13.24 9.88 -5.65
C LEU A 77 13.43 8.40 -5.31
N ARG A 78 13.81 7.56 -6.29
CA ARG A 78 13.96 6.12 -6.10
C ARG A 78 15.26 5.80 -5.37
N ALA A 79 16.36 6.46 -5.74
CA ALA A 79 17.63 6.29 -5.03
C ALA A 79 17.52 6.76 -3.57
N TRP A 80 16.90 7.92 -3.34
CA TRP A 80 16.65 8.45 -1.99
C TRP A 80 15.78 7.50 -1.17
N ALA A 81 14.66 7.02 -1.73
CA ALA A 81 13.77 6.09 -1.04
C ALA A 81 14.49 4.77 -0.67
N GLY A 82 15.33 4.25 -1.58
CA GLY A 82 16.14 3.07 -1.32
C GLY A 82 17.14 3.27 -0.17
N GLU A 83 17.80 4.43 -0.13
CA GLU A 83 18.72 4.76 0.96
C GLU A 83 18.01 4.97 2.30
N TRP A 84 16.88 5.67 2.27
CA TRP A 84 16.04 5.87 3.44
C TRP A 84 15.60 4.52 4.02
N LEU A 85 15.14 3.60 3.17
CA LEU A 85 14.77 2.26 3.58
C LEU A 85 15.94 1.49 4.17
N ARG A 86 17.13 1.52 3.55
CA ARG A 86 18.33 0.85 4.12
C ARG A 86 18.71 1.38 5.49
N THR A 87 18.60 2.69 5.69
CA THR A 87 18.94 3.34 6.96
C THR A 87 17.93 3.02 8.07
N HIS A 88 16.63 2.89 7.72
CA HIS A 88 15.56 2.80 8.71
C HIS A 88 14.89 1.42 8.79
N SER A 89 15.23 0.48 7.90
CA SER A 89 14.71 -0.89 7.93
C SER A 89 15.70 -1.82 8.63
N PRO A 90 15.34 -2.38 9.80
CA PRO A 90 16.22 -3.27 10.56
C PRO A 90 16.50 -4.63 9.90
N ARG A 91 16.00 -4.87 8.67
CA ARG A 91 16.01 -6.19 8.01
C ARG A 91 16.34 -6.19 6.52
N LEU A 92 16.79 -5.09 5.92
CA LEU A 92 17.25 -5.17 4.52
C LEU A 92 18.59 -5.92 4.48
N PRO A 93 18.67 -7.11 3.84
CA PRO A 93 19.96 -7.76 3.64
C PRO A 93 20.80 -6.94 2.65
N GLU A 94 22.13 -6.95 2.85
CA GLU A 94 23.10 -6.41 1.90
C GLU A 94 22.94 -6.99 0.49
#